data_AF-A0A1G0VAS8-F1
#
_entry.id   AF-A0A1G0VAS8-F1
#
_cell.length_a   1.000
_cell.length_b   1.000
_cell.length_c   1.000
_cell.angle_alpha   90.00
_cell.angle_beta   90.00
_cell.angle_gamma   90.00
#
_symmetry.space_group_name_H-M   'P 1'
#
loop_
_entity.id
_entity.type
_entity.pdbx_description
1 polymer ?
#
loop_
_entity_poly.entity_id
_entity_poly.type
_entity_poly.pdbx_seq_one_letter_code
_entity_poly.pdbx_strand_id
1 'polypeptide(L)'
;MKNLLKNFCITLFIFSAGSISRAQSTQDQCFVCHDSNGDKIAALYKTDIHFQKNIPCSGCHGGNFKTDDMDAAMNYKEGFLGVPKGDQISNRCIQCHGKAETMKRYGSNLPTNQYESLQNSVHWQKSTKGTEHIVQCITCHNAHGIVSVKNSSSPVYSLNLPALCSKCHSNAVYMRSYNPSLPIDQFQKYKSSVHGMRNINGDAKAADCADCHGTHEIRKATDVKSKVYPINIPQTCSTCHSNVEYMQTYKIATDQFSKYKSSVHGKALFEKNDLNAPTCNSCHGNHAATPPGVESISKVCGNCHVLNAELFSASPHKKAFDKRKYPECETCHKYHDIVTASNELLGVSKEAVCGKCHNAAENKKGFEIAKKMRNLIDNLESEITAAKSMVEEAEQKGMEVSDAKFKLRDANQARLESRTMVHSIDYQKFEEIVSRKGLQATTRVKEEARSAIDNYFFRRYGLLVSVIIMSMLAFALFLYIKNIERKK
;
A
#
# COMPACT_ATOMS: atom_id res chain seq x y z
N MET A 1 31.66 -59.41 -60.61
CA MET A 1 32.68 -60.27 -61.25
C MET A 1 33.60 -59.36 -62.05
N LYS A 2 34.86 -59.07 -61.70
CA LYS A 2 35.96 -59.90 -61.21
C LYS A 2 36.93 -59.08 -60.33
N ASN A 3 37.34 -59.69 -59.21
CA ASN A 3 38.66 -59.76 -58.56
C ASN A 3 39.73 -58.69 -58.87
N LEU A 4 40.24 -57.94 -57.89
CA LEU A 4 41.26 -58.29 -56.85
C LEU A 4 42.72 -58.30 -57.36
N LEU A 5 43.52 -57.49 -56.65
CA LEU A 5 44.95 -57.60 -56.30
C LEU A 5 46.01 -56.76 -57.05
N LYS A 6 46.52 -55.81 -56.26
CA LYS A 6 47.93 -55.40 -56.01
C LYS A 6 48.78 -54.91 -57.19
N ASN A 7 49.25 -53.66 -57.07
CA ASN A 7 50.70 -53.43 -57.02
C ASN A 7 51.07 -52.15 -56.24
N PHE A 8 52.16 -52.30 -55.52
CA PHE A 8 52.78 -51.45 -54.52
C PHE A 8 53.50 -50.28 -55.20
N CYS A 9 53.30 -49.05 -54.74
CA CYS A 9 54.21 -47.95 -55.05
C CYS A 9 54.45 -47.13 -53.77
N ILE A 10 55.70 -47.14 -53.34
CA ILE A 10 56.24 -46.49 -52.15
C ILE A 10 56.40 -45.00 -52.45
N THR A 11 55.70 -44.14 -51.72
CA THR A 11 55.94 -42.70 -51.74
C THR A 11 56.44 -42.25 -50.36
N LEU A 12 57.70 -41.83 -50.37
CA LEU A 12 58.49 -41.30 -49.27
C LEU A 12 57.86 -39.99 -48.76
N PHE A 13 57.27 -39.99 -47.56
CA PHE A 13 56.80 -38.77 -46.90
C PHE A 13 57.91 -38.23 -45.99
N ILE A 14 58.36 -37.01 -46.30
CA ILE A 14 59.30 -36.21 -45.52
C ILE A 14 58.62 -35.85 -44.19
N PHE A 15 59.15 -36.37 -43.09
CA PHE A 15 58.78 -36.01 -41.73
C PHE A 15 59.38 -34.63 -41.41
N SER A 16 58.59 -33.56 -41.55
CA SER A 16 58.88 -32.28 -40.91
C SER A 16 58.43 -32.35 -39.45
N ALA A 17 59.41 -32.31 -38.55
CA ALA A 17 59.21 -32.13 -37.12
C ALA A 17 58.58 -30.76 -36.85
N GLY A 18 57.25 -30.71 -36.81
CA GLY A 18 56.48 -29.61 -36.25
C GLY A 18 56.12 -29.94 -34.81
N SER A 19 56.83 -29.34 -33.87
CA SER A 19 56.52 -29.36 -32.44
C SER A 19 55.06 -28.95 -32.22
N ILE A 20 54.20 -29.91 -31.91
CA ILE A 20 52.86 -29.62 -31.41
C ILE A 20 53.05 -29.12 -29.97
N SER A 21 53.24 -27.81 -29.84
CA SER A 21 53.05 -27.12 -28.57
C SER A 21 51.60 -27.36 -28.16
N ARG A 22 51.42 -28.30 -27.23
CA ARG A 22 50.16 -28.53 -26.55
C ARG A 22 49.87 -27.25 -25.76
N ALA A 23 48.99 -26.40 -26.29
CA ALA A 23 48.48 -25.25 -25.57
C ALA A 23 47.83 -25.79 -24.29
N GLN A 24 48.55 -25.65 -23.18
CA GLN A 24 48.16 -26.10 -21.86
C GLN A 24 46.93 -25.27 -21.49
N SER A 25 45.76 -25.89 -21.39
CA SER A 25 44.60 -25.21 -20.83
C SER A 25 45.00 -24.70 -19.46
N THR A 26 44.83 -23.40 -19.22
CA THR A 26 45.10 -22.75 -17.93
C THR A 26 44.07 -23.21 -16.90
N GLN A 27 44.16 -24.49 -16.53
CA GLN A 27 43.27 -25.15 -15.59
C GLN A 27 43.64 -24.68 -14.18
N ASP A 28 42.63 -24.31 -13.40
CA ASP A 28 42.78 -23.86 -12.02
C ASP A 28 43.37 -24.96 -11.14
N GLN A 29 44.65 -24.81 -10.77
CA GLN A 29 45.37 -25.79 -9.96
C GLN A 29 44.83 -25.87 -8.52
N CYS A 30 44.25 -24.78 -8.00
CA CYS A 30 43.56 -24.80 -6.72
C CYS A 30 42.39 -25.79 -6.78
N PHE A 31 41.57 -25.68 -7.82
CA PHE A 31 40.43 -26.58 -8.02
C PHE A 31 40.87 -28.04 -8.23
N VAL A 32 41.88 -28.30 -9.08
CA VAL A 32 42.35 -29.67 -9.37
C VAL A 32 42.81 -30.38 -8.09
N CYS A 33 43.61 -29.71 -7.27
CA CYS A 33 44.12 -30.29 -6.03
C CYS A 33 42.99 -30.49 -5.01
N HIS A 34 42.14 -29.47 -4.77
CA HIS A 34 41.05 -29.57 -3.80
C HIS A 34 39.98 -30.59 -4.21
N ASP A 35 39.68 -30.72 -5.50
CA ASP A 35 38.73 -31.72 -5.99
C ASP A 35 39.27 -33.15 -5.83
N SER A 36 40.56 -33.36 -6.12
CA SER A 36 41.23 -34.66 -5.95
C SER A 36 41.27 -35.10 -4.49
N ASN A 37 41.33 -34.15 -3.56
CA ASN A 37 41.28 -34.39 -2.12
C ASN A 37 39.86 -34.62 -1.59
N GLY A 38 38.84 -34.60 -2.46
CA GLY A 38 37.44 -34.81 -2.07
C GLY A 38 36.84 -33.63 -1.30
N ASP A 39 37.35 -32.41 -1.50
CA ASP A 39 36.84 -31.21 -0.83
C ASP A 39 35.40 -30.93 -1.27
N LYS A 40 34.50 -30.84 -0.28
CA LYS A 40 33.08 -30.49 -0.51
C LYS A 40 32.93 -29.14 -1.19
N ILE A 41 33.84 -28.20 -0.94
CA ILE A 41 33.82 -26.87 -1.56
C ILE A 41 34.15 -26.97 -3.06
N ALA A 42 35.12 -27.79 -3.44
CA ALA A 42 35.43 -28.04 -4.85
C ALA A 42 34.23 -28.65 -5.59
N ALA A 43 33.53 -29.59 -4.94
CA ALA A 43 32.30 -30.18 -5.48
C ALA A 43 31.18 -29.13 -5.69
N LEU A 44 30.99 -28.21 -4.74
CA LEU A 44 30.03 -27.11 -4.89
C LEU A 44 30.45 -26.12 -5.98
N TYR A 45 31.74 -25.78 -6.03
CA TYR A 45 32.29 -24.83 -6.99
C TYR A 45 32.16 -25.31 -8.44
N LYS A 46 32.22 -26.63 -8.72
CA LYS A 46 31.88 -27.20 -10.05
C LYS A 46 30.53 -26.74 -10.60
N THR A 47 29.56 -26.50 -9.71
CA THR A 47 28.19 -26.09 -10.07
C THR A 47 28.04 -24.57 -10.16
N ASP A 48 29.05 -23.81 -9.74
CA ASP A 48 29.03 -22.36 -9.64
C ASP A 48 29.02 -21.70 -11.02
N ILE A 49 28.26 -20.62 -11.16
CA ILE A 49 28.23 -19.81 -12.37
C ILE A 49 29.59 -19.17 -12.67
N HIS A 50 30.40 -18.89 -11.64
CA HIS A 50 31.75 -18.34 -11.82
C HIS A 50 32.71 -19.40 -12.40
N PHE A 51 32.59 -20.67 -11.99
CA PHE A 51 33.33 -21.77 -12.60
C PHE A 51 32.97 -21.93 -14.09
N GLN A 52 31.67 -21.88 -14.43
CA GLN A 52 31.19 -21.92 -15.82
C GLN A 52 31.69 -20.74 -16.67
N LYS A 53 32.08 -19.63 -16.03
CA LYS A 53 32.64 -18.44 -16.67
C LYS A 53 34.17 -18.40 -16.63
N ASN A 54 34.82 -19.51 -16.25
CA ASN A 54 36.27 -19.66 -16.14
C ASN A 54 36.92 -18.67 -15.16
N ILE A 55 36.23 -18.30 -14.07
CA ILE A 55 36.78 -17.46 -13.00
C ILE A 55 37.36 -18.39 -11.93
N PRO A 56 38.69 -18.48 -11.77
CA PRO A 56 39.33 -19.43 -10.85
C PRO A 56 39.08 -19.10 -9.37
N CYS A 57 39.40 -20.01 -8.45
CA CYS A 57 39.34 -19.82 -7.00
C CYS A 57 40.07 -18.54 -6.56
N SER A 58 41.22 -18.25 -7.17
CA SER A 58 42.00 -17.04 -6.90
C SER A 58 41.29 -15.75 -7.30
N GLY A 59 40.26 -15.81 -8.15
CA GLY A 59 39.40 -14.67 -8.45
C GLY A 59 38.67 -14.13 -7.23
N CYS A 60 38.45 -14.96 -6.20
CA CYS A 60 37.82 -14.57 -4.94
C CYS A 60 38.79 -14.62 -3.75
N HIS A 61 39.65 -15.64 -3.71
CA HIS A 61 40.58 -15.89 -2.60
C HIS A 61 42.00 -15.34 -2.83
N GLY A 62 42.29 -14.81 -4.03
CA GLY A 62 43.63 -14.35 -4.40
C GLY A 62 44.62 -15.50 -4.62
N GLY A 63 45.89 -15.16 -4.76
CA GLY A 63 46.97 -16.13 -4.97
C GLY A 63 47.14 -16.58 -6.42
N ASN A 64 48.01 -17.57 -6.64
CA ASN A 64 48.40 -18.02 -7.97
C ASN A 64 47.77 -19.36 -8.35
N PHE A 65 46.66 -19.31 -9.10
CA PHE A 65 45.94 -20.50 -9.56
C PHE A 65 46.66 -21.33 -10.64
N LYS A 66 47.82 -20.87 -11.13
CA LYS A 66 48.56 -21.54 -12.23
C LYS A 66 49.56 -22.57 -11.74
N THR A 67 49.88 -22.58 -10.45
CA THR A 67 50.87 -23.49 -9.85
C THR A 67 50.18 -24.46 -8.90
N ASP A 68 50.66 -25.69 -8.92
CA ASP A 68 50.30 -26.78 -8.01
C ASP A 68 51.14 -26.76 -6.72
N ASP A 69 52.19 -25.94 -6.66
CA ASP A 69 52.96 -25.71 -5.45
C ASP A 69 52.15 -24.89 -4.45
N MET A 70 51.85 -25.48 -3.29
CA MET A 70 50.96 -24.89 -2.29
C MET A 70 51.51 -23.58 -1.71
N ASP A 71 52.82 -23.50 -1.44
CA ASP A 71 53.45 -22.33 -0.84
C ASP A 71 53.44 -21.15 -1.81
N ALA A 72 53.68 -21.40 -3.10
CA ALA A 72 53.58 -20.40 -4.15
C ALA A 72 52.12 -20.02 -4.47
N ALA A 73 51.19 -20.99 -4.48
CA ALA A 73 49.77 -20.75 -4.76
C ALA A 73 49.10 -19.91 -3.67
N MET A 74 49.39 -20.20 -2.40
CA MET A 74 48.79 -19.59 -1.22
C MET A 74 49.71 -18.55 -0.53
N ASN A 75 50.58 -17.91 -1.29
CA ASN A 75 51.49 -16.91 -0.75
C ASN A 75 50.79 -15.56 -0.48
N TYR A 76 50.66 -15.19 0.80
CA TYR A 76 50.06 -13.91 1.21
C TYR A 76 50.80 -12.68 0.67
N LYS A 77 52.12 -12.76 0.45
CA LYS A 77 52.92 -11.67 -0.12
C LYS A 77 52.65 -11.47 -1.62
N GLU A 78 52.24 -12.52 -2.30
CA GLU A 78 51.94 -12.52 -3.74
C GLU A 78 50.42 -12.37 -4.02
N GLY A 79 49.67 -11.87 -3.03
CA GLY A 79 48.26 -11.52 -3.19
C GLY A 79 47.26 -12.64 -2.88
N PHE A 80 47.67 -13.72 -2.18
CA PHE A 80 46.72 -14.61 -1.53
C PHE A 80 46.03 -13.92 -0.35
N LEU A 81 44.72 -14.13 -0.22
CA LEU A 81 43.87 -13.39 0.72
C LEU A 81 43.29 -14.31 1.80
N GLY A 82 43.32 -15.63 1.56
CA GLY A 82 42.62 -16.60 2.39
C GLY A 82 41.11 -16.51 2.25
N VAL A 83 40.39 -16.98 3.26
CA VAL A 83 38.92 -16.94 3.31
C VAL A 83 38.46 -15.55 3.75
N PRO A 84 37.73 -14.78 2.91
CA PRO A 84 37.24 -13.45 3.29
C PRO A 84 36.32 -13.50 4.51
N LYS A 85 36.45 -12.53 5.42
CA LYS A 85 35.63 -12.43 6.65
C LYS A 85 34.96 -11.07 6.79
N GLY A 86 33.79 -11.04 7.43
CA GLY A 86 33.00 -9.82 7.64
C GLY A 86 32.77 -9.08 6.32
N ASP A 87 33.00 -7.76 6.33
CA ASP A 87 32.78 -6.90 5.16
C ASP A 87 33.73 -7.18 3.99
N GLN A 88 34.84 -7.90 4.22
CA GLN A 88 35.72 -8.31 3.13
C GLN A 88 35.01 -9.25 2.14
N ILE A 89 33.97 -9.96 2.58
CA ILE A 89 33.19 -10.86 1.72
C ILE A 89 32.51 -10.05 0.60
N SER A 90 31.67 -9.08 0.96
CA SER A 90 30.98 -8.26 -0.04
C SER A 90 31.97 -7.41 -0.85
N ASN A 91 33.07 -6.96 -0.24
CA ASN A 91 34.14 -6.25 -0.94
C ASN A 91 34.76 -7.08 -2.07
N ARG A 92 34.84 -8.41 -1.96
CA ARG A 92 35.28 -9.26 -3.08
C ARG A 92 34.28 -9.31 -4.20
N CYS A 93 32.99 -9.45 -3.88
CA CYS A 93 31.94 -9.50 -4.88
C CYS A 93 31.91 -8.21 -5.72
N ILE A 94 31.99 -7.03 -5.08
CA ILE A 94 31.85 -5.74 -5.78
C ILE A 94 33.04 -5.38 -6.67
N GLN A 95 34.21 -6.01 -6.51
CA GLN A 95 35.36 -5.77 -7.39
C GLN A 95 35.03 -6.09 -8.86
N CYS A 96 34.11 -7.04 -9.08
CA CYS A 96 33.57 -7.37 -10.39
C CYS A 96 32.11 -6.93 -10.53
N HIS A 97 31.24 -7.31 -9.59
CA HIS A 97 29.79 -7.04 -9.67
C HIS A 97 29.42 -5.57 -9.44
N GLY A 98 30.36 -4.71 -9.04
CA GLY A 98 30.18 -3.25 -8.97
C GLY A 98 30.60 -2.51 -10.25
N LYS A 99 31.14 -3.19 -11.27
CA LYS A 99 31.72 -2.57 -12.47
C LYS A 99 31.02 -3.06 -13.74
N ALA A 100 30.30 -2.18 -14.42
CA ALA A 100 29.52 -2.51 -15.61
C ALA A 100 30.39 -3.09 -16.73
N GLU A 101 31.60 -2.56 -16.93
CA GLU A 101 32.55 -3.01 -17.95
C GLU A 101 33.01 -4.44 -17.68
N THR A 102 33.21 -4.78 -16.40
CA THR A 102 33.62 -6.13 -15.99
C THR A 102 32.49 -7.12 -16.24
N MET A 103 31.26 -6.78 -15.83
CA MET A 103 30.09 -7.65 -16.05
C MET A 103 29.80 -7.87 -17.53
N LYS A 104 29.90 -6.81 -18.36
CA LYS A 104 29.75 -6.90 -19.81
C LYS A 104 30.77 -7.84 -20.45
N ARG A 105 32.04 -7.83 -19.99
CA ARG A 105 33.09 -8.75 -20.50
C ARG A 105 32.71 -10.22 -20.33
N TYR A 106 31.99 -10.55 -19.26
CA TYR A 106 31.51 -11.92 -19.01
C TYR A 106 30.12 -12.21 -19.63
N GLY A 107 29.60 -11.29 -20.44
CA GLY A 107 28.30 -11.39 -21.08
C GLY A 107 27.13 -11.32 -20.09
N SER A 108 27.32 -10.61 -18.97
CA SER A 108 26.32 -10.47 -17.91
C SER A 108 25.72 -9.06 -17.92
N ASN A 109 24.39 -9.00 -17.82
CA ASN A 109 23.61 -7.76 -17.71
C ASN A 109 23.06 -7.56 -16.29
N LEU A 110 23.72 -8.12 -15.28
CA LEU A 110 23.32 -7.94 -13.89
C LEU A 110 23.47 -6.47 -13.48
N PRO A 111 22.52 -5.92 -12.69
CA PRO A 111 22.67 -4.58 -12.13
C PRO A 111 23.92 -4.47 -11.24
N THR A 112 24.69 -3.39 -11.39
CA THR A 112 25.95 -3.20 -10.65
C THR A 112 25.83 -2.28 -9.44
N ASN A 113 24.64 -1.75 -9.19
CA ASN A 113 24.34 -0.89 -8.03
C ASN A 113 23.80 -1.66 -6.82
N GLN A 114 23.79 -3.00 -6.85
CA GLN A 114 23.19 -3.83 -5.79
C GLN A 114 23.84 -3.62 -4.43
N TYR A 115 25.15 -3.31 -4.39
CA TYR A 115 25.84 -2.98 -3.14
C TYR A 115 25.33 -1.67 -2.53
N GLU A 116 25.16 -0.62 -3.34
CA GLU A 116 24.58 0.64 -2.88
C GLU A 116 23.11 0.46 -2.46
N SER A 117 22.34 -0.35 -3.20
CA SER A 117 20.98 -0.73 -2.79
C SER A 117 20.98 -1.42 -1.43
N LEU A 118 21.92 -2.35 -1.20
CA LEU A 118 22.07 -3.02 0.09
C LEU A 118 22.40 -2.03 1.20
N GLN A 119 23.30 -1.07 0.95
CA GLN A 119 23.64 -0.02 1.92
C GLN A 119 22.45 0.81 2.37
N ASN A 120 21.44 0.95 1.50
CA ASN A 120 20.20 1.65 1.79
C ASN A 120 19.14 0.76 2.49
N SER A 121 19.39 -0.54 2.65
CA SER A 121 18.49 -1.48 3.27
C SER A 121 18.62 -1.49 4.79
N VAL A 122 17.53 -1.89 5.47
CA VAL A 122 17.53 -2.24 6.90
C VAL A 122 18.48 -3.38 7.23
N HIS A 123 18.85 -4.21 6.26
CA HIS A 123 19.78 -5.32 6.46
C HIS A 123 21.26 -4.90 6.42
N TRP A 124 21.57 -3.67 5.99
CA TRP A 124 22.92 -3.08 6.11
C TRP A 124 23.21 -2.51 7.50
N GLN A 125 22.29 -2.62 8.46
CA GLN A 125 22.58 -2.19 9.82
C GLN A 125 23.69 -3.08 10.44
N LYS A 126 24.46 -2.51 11.37
CA LYS A 126 25.42 -3.30 12.18
C LYS A 126 24.68 -4.12 13.23
N SER A 127 25.26 -5.24 13.63
CA SER A 127 24.77 -6.00 14.78
C SER A 127 24.78 -5.14 16.06
N THR A 128 24.04 -5.56 17.09
CA THR A 128 24.05 -4.87 18.41
C THR A 128 25.44 -4.80 19.07
N LYS A 129 26.38 -5.66 18.63
CA LYS A 129 27.79 -5.62 19.06
C LYS A 129 28.68 -4.70 18.21
N GLY A 130 28.17 -4.16 17.09
CA GLY A 130 28.85 -3.16 16.26
C GLY A 130 30.00 -3.68 15.38
N THR A 131 30.27 -4.99 15.37
CA THR A 131 31.46 -5.59 14.75
C THR A 131 31.32 -5.90 13.26
N GLU A 132 30.10 -6.16 12.77
CA GLU A 132 29.84 -6.50 11.37
C GLU A 132 28.40 -6.16 10.97
N HIS A 133 28.17 -5.97 9.66
CA HIS A 133 26.82 -5.80 9.10
C HIS A 133 26.02 -7.11 9.18
N ILE A 134 24.71 -7.00 9.40
CA ILE A 134 23.80 -8.13 9.66
C ILE A 134 23.79 -9.14 8.51
N VAL A 135 23.90 -8.65 7.26
CA VAL A 135 23.93 -9.51 6.08
C VAL A 135 25.08 -9.13 5.16
N GLN A 136 25.56 -10.13 4.42
CA GLN A 136 26.53 -10.02 3.33
C GLN A 136 25.92 -10.66 2.08
N CYS A 137 26.51 -10.47 0.89
CA CYS A 137 26.01 -11.11 -0.35
C CYS A 137 25.81 -12.63 -0.19
N ILE A 138 26.73 -13.30 0.49
CA ILE A 138 26.70 -14.75 0.72
C ILE A 138 25.57 -15.21 1.65
N THR A 139 25.02 -14.31 2.47
CA THR A 139 23.90 -14.60 3.37
C THR A 139 22.67 -15.03 2.58
N CYS A 140 22.52 -14.49 1.36
CA CYS A 140 21.42 -14.81 0.46
C CYS A 140 21.86 -15.70 -0.72
N HIS A 141 23.03 -15.46 -1.32
CA HIS A 141 23.43 -16.11 -2.58
C HIS A 141 24.32 -17.35 -2.44
N ASN A 142 24.66 -17.76 -1.22
CA ASN A 142 25.76 -18.69 -0.88
C ASN A 142 27.16 -18.11 -1.13
N ALA A 143 28.17 -18.73 -0.51
CA ALA A 143 29.59 -18.40 -0.74
C ALA A 143 30.21 -19.22 -1.89
N HIS A 144 29.72 -20.44 -2.10
CA HIS A 144 30.15 -21.35 -3.18
C HIS A 144 28.90 -22.06 -3.74
N GLY A 145 28.98 -22.52 -4.99
CA GLY A 145 27.82 -23.08 -5.69
C GLY A 145 26.77 -21.99 -6.00
N ILE A 146 27.24 -20.77 -6.24
CA ILE A 146 26.41 -19.64 -6.62
C ILE A 146 25.87 -19.92 -8.02
N VAL A 147 24.56 -20.04 -8.13
CA VAL A 147 23.87 -20.22 -9.41
C VAL A 147 23.01 -19.01 -9.74
N SER A 148 22.59 -18.88 -11.00
CA SER A 148 21.65 -17.85 -11.44
C SER A 148 20.40 -17.82 -10.55
N VAL A 149 19.90 -16.64 -10.21
CA VAL A 149 18.67 -16.45 -9.40
C VAL A 149 17.42 -17.05 -10.06
N LYS A 150 17.49 -17.33 -11.37
CA LYS A 150 16.42 -18.01 -12.12
C LYS A 150 16.48 -19.54 -12.02
N ASN A 151 17.59 -20.09 -11.51
CA ASN A 151 17.76 -21.52 -11.31
C ASN A 151 17.05 -21.94 -10.02
N SER A 152 16.29 -23.03 -10.06
CA SER A 152 15.55 -23.57 -8.92
C SER A 152 16.42 -23.99 -7.74
N SER A 153 17.72 -24.22 -7.95
CA SER A 153 18.71 -24.52 -6.90
C SER A 153 19.22 -23.26 -6.18
N SER A 154 18.92 -22.07 -6.69
CA SER A 154 19.33 -20.81 -6.04
C SER A 154 18.56 -20.61 -4.74
N PRO A 155 19.21 -20.22 -3.62
CA PRO A 155 18.49 -19.93 -2.37
C PRO A 155 17.52 -18.76 -2.49
N VAL A 156 17.77 -17.84 -3.44
CA VAL A 156 16.93 -16.68 -3.72
C VAL A 156 15.95 -16.91 -4.89
N TYR A 157 15.84 -18.15 -5.38
CA TYR A 157 14.76 -18.51 -6.30
C TYR A 157 13.41 -18.35 -5.60
N SER A 158 12.37 -17.94 -6.31
CA SER A 158 11.09 -17.54 -5.70
C SER A 158 10.47 -18.61 -4.79
N LEU A 159 10.60 -19.89 -5.11
CA LEU A 159 10.11 -20.99 -4.26
C LEU A 159 10.95 -21.21 -2.98
N ASN A 160 12.22 -20.82 -3.01
CA ASN A 160 13.16 -20.99 -1.89
C ASN A 160 13.23 -19.74 -1.00
N LEU A 161 12.87 -18.58 -1.55
CA LEU A 161 13.02 -17.28 -0.89
C LEU A 161 12.25 -17.18 0.45
N PRO A 162 10.98 -17.63 0.57
CA PRO A 162 10.29 -17.59 1.86
C PRO A 162 11.02 -18.38 2.95
N ALA A 163 11.55 -19.55 2.59
CA ALA A 163 12.33 -20.37 3.51
C ALA A 163 13.65 -19.67 3.89
N LEU A 164 14.34 -19.04 2.94
CA LEU A 164 15.56 -18.25 3.19
C LEU A 164 15.31 -17.15 4.23
N CYS A 165 14.27 -16.33 4.04
CA CYS A 165 13.92 -15.26 4.98
C CYS A 165 13.57 -15.81 6.37
N SER A 166 12.85 -16.93 6.42
CA SER A 166 12.39 -17.54 7.68
C SER A 166 13.52 -18.02 8.59
N LYS A 167 14.70 -18.36 8.04
CA LYS A 167 15.87 -18.79 8.83
C LYS A 167 16.21 -17.81 9.96
N CYS A 168 16.06 -16.52 9.68
CA CYS A 168 16.29 -15.44 10.64
C CYS A 168 14.97 -14.86 11.16
N HIS A 169 14.04 -14.50 10.26
CA HIS A 169 12.80 -13.78 10.62
C HIS A 169 11.74 -14.66 11.29
N SER A 170 11.95 -15.97 11.40
CA SER A 170 11.12 -16.87 12.21
C SER A 170 11.86 -17.43 13.42
N ASN A 171 13.06 -16.92 13.72
CA ASN A 171 13.87 -17.33 14.85
C ASN A 171 13.87 -16.25 15.94
N ALA A 172 13.16 -16.52 17.05
CA ALA A 172 13.04 -15.60 18.18
C ALA A 172 14.40 -15.23 18.79
N VAL A 173 15.30 -16.21 18.92
CA VAL A 173 16.62 -16.01 19.53
C VAL A 173 17.46 -15.10 18.65
N TYR A 174 17.44 -15.34 17.33
CA TYR A 174 18.14 -14.51 16.36
C TYR A 174 17.59 -13.08 16.37
N MET A 175 16.28 -12.90 16.19
CA MET A 175 15.68 -11.57 16.07
C MET A 175 15.82 -10.73 17.35
N ARG A 176 15.84 -11.35 18.54
CA ARG A 176 16.12 -10.63 19.80
C ARG A 176 17.46 -9.90 19.79
N SER A 177 18.49 -10.44 19.12
CA SER A 177 19.81 -9.83 19.05
C SER A 177 19.91 -8.66 18.06
N TYR A 178 18.89 -8.42 17.24
CA TYR A 178 18.91 -7.39 16.19
C TYR A 178 17.72 -6.43 16.27
N ASN A 179 16.50 -6.96 16.29
CA ASN A 179 15.28 -6.17 16.42
C ASN A 179 14.19 -6.99 17.17
N PRO A 180 14.15 -6.91 18.52
CA PRO A 180 13.19 -7.66 19.32
C PRO A 180 11.74 -7.23 19.10
N SER A 181 11.51 -6.03 18.56
CA SER A 181 10.17 -5.51 18.27
C SER A 181 9.58 -6.06 16.98
N LEU A 182 10.36 -6.73 16.14
CA LEU A 182 9.87 -7.28 14.88
C LEU A 182 9.11 -8.59 15.13
N PRO A 183 7.86 -8.72 14.63
CA PRO A 183 7.12 -9.97 14.72
C PRO A 183 7.81 -11.11 13.96
N ILE A 184 7.88 -12.30 14.57
CA ILE A 184 8.54 -13.49 13.98
C ILE A 184 7.56 -14.48 13.32
N ASP A 185 6.26 -14.21 13.43
CA ASP A 185 5.18 -15.07 12.91
C ASP A 185 4.81 -14.76 11.46
N GLN A 186 5.49 -13.80 10.82
CA GLN A 186 5.16 -13.29 9.48
C GLN A 186 5.26 -14.38 8.41
N PHE A 187 6.22 -15.29 8.52
CA PHE A 187 6.33 -16.45 7.62
C PHE A 187 5.11 -17.37 7.74
N GLN A 188 4.63 -17.64 8.96
CA GLN A 188 3.46 -18.49 9.16
C GLN A 188 2.19 -17.83 8.60
N LYS A 189 2.05 -16.51 8.79
CA LYS A 189 0.99 -15.72 8.14
C LYS A 189 1.08 -15.83 6.62
N TYR A 190 2.28 -15.70 6.05
CA TYR A 190 2.51 -15.85 4.61
C TYR A 190 2.04 -17.20 4.09
N LYS A 191 2.33 -18.31 4.77
CA LYS A 191 1.84 -19.64 4.34
C LYS A 191 0.32 -19.74 4.26
N SER A 192 -0.39 -18.98 5.09
CA SER A 192 -1.86 -18.92 5.07
C SER A 192 -2.44 -18.01 3.98
N SER A 193 -1.61 -17.15 3.37
CA SER A 193 -2.01 -16.26 2.28
C SER A 193 -2.20 -17.04 0.97
N VAL A 194 -2.99 -16.49 0.03
CA VAL A 194 -3.16 -17.12 -1.30
C VAL A 194 -1.84 -17.17 -2.07
N HIS A 195 -1.00 -16.13 -1.93
CA HIS A 195 0.32 -16.11 -2.54
C HIS A 195 1.21 -17.21 -1.97
N GLY A 196 1.28 -17.35 -0.64
CA GLY A 196 2.09 -18.38 0.02
C GLY A 196 1.59 -19.79 -0.24
N MET A 197 0.27 -20.03 -0.22
CA MET A 197 -0.30 -21.33 -0.57
C MET A 197 0.08 -21.74 -2.00
N ARG A 198 0.04 -20.81 -2.97
CA ARG A 198 0.46 -21.09 -4.36
C ARG A 198 1.95 -21.33 -4.47
N ASN A 199 2.77 -20.49 -3.84
CA ASN A 199 4.23 -20.63 -3.83
C ASN A 199 4.65 -22.00 -3.26
N ILE A 200 4.10 -22.41 -2.10
CA ILE A 200 4.39 -23.72 -1.49
C ILE A 200 3.98 -24.89 -2.39
N ASN A 201 2.92 -24.72 -3.18
CA ASN A 201 2.47 -25.72 -4.16
C ASN A 201 3.28 -25.70 -5.48
N GLY A 202 4.41 -24.99 -5.53
CA GLY A 202 5.34 -24.98 -6.65
C GLY A 202 5.12 -23.87 -7.69
N ASP A 203 4.21 -22.93 -7.43
CA ASP A 203 4.01 -21.79 -8.33
C ASP A 203 5.05 -20.70 -8.07
N ALA A 204 6.16 -20.75 -8.80
CA ALA A 204 7.24 -19.77 -8.72
C ALA A 204 6.87 -18.38 -9.26
N LYS A 205 5.68 -18.23 -9.86
CA LYS A 205 5.15 -16.92 -10.23
C LYS A 205 4.32 -16.32 -9.12
N ALA A 206 3.89 -17.07 -8.10
CA ALA A 206 3.15 -16.49 -6.99
C ALA A 206 4.05 -15.56 -6.17
N ALA A 207 3.50 -14.41 -5.76
CA ALA A 207 4.29 -13.38 -5.11
C ALA A 207 4.96 -13.87 -3.82
N ASP A 208 6.23 -13.53 -3.65
CA ASP A 208 7.04 -13.86 -2.48
C ASP A 208 7.37 -12.61 -1.65
N CYS A 209 8.28 -12.77 -0.68
CA CYS A 209 8.66 -11.69 0.22
C CYS A 209 9.26 -10.48 -0.53
N ALA A 210 10.02 -10.72 -1.59
CA ALA A 210 10.75 -9.68 -2.31
C ALA A 210 9.86 -8.89 -3.28
N ASP A 211 8.76 -9.46 -3.75
CA ASP A 211 7.83 -8.73 -4.62
C ASP A 211 7.23 -7.51 -3.91
N CYS A 212 6.92 -7.66 -2.62
CA CYS A 212 6.42 -6.56 -1.80
C CYS A 212 7.54 -5.73 -1.17
N HIS A 213 8.60 -6.34 -0.62
CA HIS A 213 9.61 -5.62 0.18
C HIS A 213 10.85 -5.19 -0.61
N GLY A 214 11.06 -5.70 -1.82
CA GLY A 214 12.31 -5.57 -2.57
C GLY A 214 13.32 -6.67 -2.23
N THR A 215 14.45 -6.67 -2.94
CA THR A 215 15.52 -7.68 -2.79
C THR A 215 16.74 -7.10 -2.07
N HIS A 216 17.44 -6.18 -2.72
CA HIS A 216 18.66 -5.56 -2.18
C HIS A 216 18.35 -4.26 -1.41
N GLU A 217 17.24 -3.59 -1.70
CA GLU A 217 16.87 -2.32 -1.06
C GLU A 217 15.65 -2.48 -0.13
N ILE A 218 15.72 -3.45 0.78
CA ILE A 218 14.61 -3.70 1.72
C ILE A 218 14.57 -2.57 2.74
N ARG A 219 13.60 -1.66 2.61
CA ARG A 219 13.44 -0.47 3.46
C ARG A 219 12.43 -0.70 4.58
N LYS A 220 12.48 0.12 5.64
CA LYS A 220 11.46 0.11 6.72
C LYS A 220 10.09 0.46 6.13
N ALA A 221 9.02 -0.11 6.68
CA ALA A 221 7.66 0.21 6.22
C ALA A 221 7.25 1.68 6.42
N THR A 222 7.96 2.41 7.28
CA THR A 222 7.77 3.84 7.54
C THR A 222 8.62 4.75 6.64
N ASP A 223 9.50 4.19 5.80
CA ASP A 223 10.28 4.95 4.83
C ASP A 223 9.43 5.21 3.58
N VAL A 224 9.30 6.47 3.17
CA VAL A 224 8.52 6.91 2.01
C VAL A 224 8.95 6.25 0.69
N LYS A 225 10.20 5.79 0.59
CA LYS A 225 10.73 5.06 -0.58
C LYS A 225 10.44 3.56 -0.53
N SER A 226 9.92 3.05 0.59
CA SER A 226 9.58 1.64 0.72
C SER A 226 8.38 1.29 -0.16
N LYS A 227 8.47 0.14 -0.85
CA LYS A 227 7.35 -0.42 -1.61
C LYS A 227 6.12 -0.74 -0.75
N VAL A 228 6.31 -0.94 0.56
CA VAL A 228 5.24 -1.21 1.52
C VAL A 228 4.88 0.02 2.37
N TYR A 229 5.35 1.21 1.99
CA TYR A 229 4.87 2.45 2.59
C TYR A 229 3.41 2.72 2.14
N PRO A 230 2.50 3.22 3.00
CA PRO A 230 1.06 3.25 2.72
C PRO A 230 0.66 3.78 1.34
N ILE A 231 1.21 4.92 0.91
CA ILE A 231 0.87 5.50 -0.42
C ILE A 231 1.38 4.66 -1.60
N ASN A 232 2.40 3.82 -1.38
CA ASN A 232 3.02 2.99 -2.42
C ASN A 232 2.36 1.61 -2.54
N ILE A 233 1.67 1.13 -1.50
CA ILE A 233 1.09 -0.22 -1.46
C ILE A 233 0.17 -0.48 -2.66
N PRO A 234 -0.78 0.41 -3.03
CA PRO A 234 -1.63 0.14 -4.18
C PRO A 234 -0.84 -0.02 -5.48
N GLN A 235 0.24 0.76 -5.66
CA GLN A 235 1.13 0.63 -6.81
C GLN A 235 1.90 -0.70 -6.78
N THR A 236 2.39 -1.12 -5.61
CA THR A 236 3.07 -2.41 -5.42
C THR A 236 2.16 -3.59 -5.80
N CYS A 237 0.89 -3.56 -5.39
CA CYS A 237 -0.08 -4.58 -5.79
C CYS A 237 -0.36 -4.55 -7.30
N SER A 238 -0.45 -3.35 -7.88
CA SER A 238 -0.78 -3.16 -9.31
C SER A 238 0.28 -3.70 -10.27
N THR A 239 1.54 -3.84 -9.83
CA THR A 239 2.61 -4.46 -10.63
C THR A 239 2.19 -5.80 -11.20
N CYS A 240 1.46 -6.60 -10.41
CA CYS A 240 0.90 -7.87 -10.83
C CYS A 240 -0.61 -7.76 -11.12
N HIS A 241 -1.38 -7.16 -10.21
CA HIS A 241 -2.85 -7.13 -10.28
C HIS A 241 -3.41 -6.13 -11.28
N SER A 242 -2.58 -5.42 -12.05
CA SER A 242 -3.01 -4.64 -13.22
C SER A 242 -2.42 -5.15 -14.53
N ASN A 243 -1.64 -6.24 -14.48
CA ASN A 243 -1.07 -6.87 -15.67
C ASN A 243 -2.00 -7.99 -16.17
N VAL A 244 -2.66 -7.73 -17.30
CA VAL A 244 -3.64 -8.65 -17.92
C VAL A 244 -3.02 -9.99 -18.28
N GLU A 245 -1.87 -9.98 -18.97
CA GLU A 245 -1.19 -11.20 -19.42
C GLU A 245 -0.78 -12.07 -18.23
N TYR A 246 -0.23 -11.44 -17.20
CA TYR A 246 0.22 -12.14 -16.00
C TYR A 246 -0.95 -12.71 -15.18
N MET A 247 -2.04 -11.95 -15.01
CA MET A 247 -3.21 -12.36 -14.21
C MET A 247 -4.20 -13.27 -14.95
N GLN A 248 -4.13 -13.36 -16.29
CA GLN A 248 -5.02 -14.21 -17.09
C GLN A 248 -4.96 -15.67 -16.64
N THR A 249 -3.77 -16.18 -16.33
CA THR A 249 -3.57 -17.56 -15.85
C THR A 249 -4.24 -17.83 -14.50
N TYR A 250 -4.41 -16.78 -13.68
CA TYR A 250 -5.05 -16.83 -12.37
C TYR A 250 -6.55 -16.53 -12.42
N LYS A 251 -7.08 -16.09 -13.57
CA LYS A 251 -8.48 -15.67 -13.75
C LYS A 251 -8.91 -14.56 -12.78
N ILE A 252 -7.98 -13.66 -12.47
CA ILE A 252 -8.23 -12.49 -11.61
C ILE A 252 -8.42 -11.27 -12.52
N ALA A 253 -9.45 -10.47 -12.26
CA ALA A 253 -9.63 -9.19 -12.96
C ALA A 253 -8.42 -8.27 -12.72
N THR A 254 -8.23 -7.24 -13.54
CA THR A 254 -7.05 -6.35 -13.46
C THR A 254 -7.36 -4.87 -13.34
N ASP A 255 -8.63 -4.53 -13.11
CA ASP A 255 -9.13 -3.16 -13.01
C ASP A 255 -9.22 -2.65 -11.56
N GLN A 256 -8.82 -3.45 -10.57
CA GLN A 256 -8.97 -3.14 -9.15
C GLN A 256 -8.17 -1.92 -8.74
N PHE A 257 -6.95 -1.73 -9.25
CA PHE A 257 -6.15 -0.54 -8.97
C PHE A 257 -6.82 0.73 -9.48
N SER A 258 -7.37 0.70 -10.71
CA SER A 258 -8.09 1.83 -11.30
C SER A 258 -9.36 2.15 -10.51
N LYS A 259 -10.13 1.13 -10.14
CA LYS A 259 -11.30 1.25 -9.27
C LYS A 259 -10.93 1.83 -7.91
N TYR A 260 -9.92 1.28 -7.25
CA TYR A 260 -9.44 1.76 -5.94
C TYR A 260 -9.01 3.22 -6.02
N LYS A 261 -8.26 3.62 -7.04
CA LYS A 261 -7.80 5.00 -7.23
C LYS A 261 -8.96 5.99 -7.36
N SER A 262 -10.07 5.59 -7.99
CA SER A 262 -11.27 6.43 -8.11
C SER A 262 -12.20 6.38 -6.90
N SER A 263 -12.00 5.42 -5.99
CA SER A 263 -12.76 5.28 -4.75
C SER A 263 -12.45 6.39 -3.74
N VAL A 264 -13.30 6.53 -2.72
CA VAL A 264 -13.08 7.49 -1.62
C VAL A 264 -11.80 7.25 -0.85
N HIS A 265 -11.42 5.97 -0.66
CA HIS A 265 -10.19 5.61 0.04
C HIS A 265 -8.97 5.96 -0.81
N GLY A 266 -9.02 5.67 -2.11
CA GLY A 266 -7.96 6.05 -3.05
C GLY A 266 -7.80 7.56 -3.17
N LYS A 267 -8.91 8.31 -3.25
CA LYS A 267 -8.87 9.79 -3.24
C LYS A 267 -8.32 10.35 -1.94
N ALA A 268 -8.72 9.81 -0.79
CA ALA A 268 -8.16 10.21 0.50
C ALA A 268 -6.65 9.95 0.56
N LEU A 269 -6.19 8.78 0.11
CA LEU A 269 -4.79 8.41 0.10
C LEU A 269 -3.95 9.27 -0.86
N PHE A 270 -4.38 9.41 -2.12
CA PHE A 270 -3.58 10.02 -3.18
C PHE A 270 -3.79 11.52 -3.36
N GLU A 271 -5.03 12.02 -3.21
CA GLU A 271 -5.34 13.44 -3.43
C GLU A 271 -5.19 14.24 -2.14
N LYS A 272 -5.55 13.65 -0.99
CA LYS A 272 -5.49 14.33 0.32
C LYS A 272 -4.27 13.98 1.15
N ASN A 273 -3.42 13.05 0.68
CA ASN A 273 -2.26 12.52 1.42
C ASN A 273 -2.62 11.96 2.81
N ASP A 274 -3.83 11.44 2.98
CA ASP A 274 -4.25 10.82 4.24
C ASP A 274 -3.73 9.38 4.32
N LEU A 275 -2.62 9.19 5.03
CA LEU A 275 -1.99 7.88 5.22
C LEU A 275 -2.81 6.94 6.11
N ASN A 276 -3.85 7.43 6.79
CA ASN A 276 -4.79 6.60 7.55
C ASN A 276 -5.87 6.00 6.65
N ALA A 277 -5.98 6.46 5.40
CA ALA A 277 -6.89 5.85 4.44
C ALA A 277 -6.50 4.38 4.20
N PRO A 278 -7.46 3.44 4.23
CA PRO A 278 -7.16 2.03 4.06
C PRO A 278 -6.63 1.76 2.64
N THR A 279 -5.63 0.90 2.54
CA THR A 279 -5.01 0.49 1.28
C THR A 279 -5.32 -0.98 0.98
N CYS A 280 -4.77 -1.55 -0.08
CA CYS A 280 -5.08 -2.91 -0.51
C CYS A 280 -4.89 -3.95 0.62
N ASN A 281 -3.78 -3.86 1.33
CA ASN A 281 -3.44 -4.77 2.43
C ASN A 281 -4.29 -4.53 3.70
N SER A 282 -4.90 -3.36 3.86
CA SER A 282 -5.83 -3.08 4.97
C SER A 282 -7.09 -3.95 4.87
N CYS A 283 -7.50 -4.29 3.64
CA CYS A 283 -8.67 -5.14 3.40
C CYS A 283 -8.32 -6.61 3.13
N HIS A 284 -7.24 -6.84 2.37
CA HIS A 284 -6.81 -8.18 1.98
C HIS A 284 -5.87 -8.84 3.00
N GLY A 285 -5.34 -8.08 3.96
CA GLY A 285 -4.31 -8.51 4.90
C GLY A 285 -2.90 -8.22 4.41
N ASN A 286 -1.97 -8.14 5.36
CA ASN A 286 -0.54 -7.86 5.11
C ASN A 286 0.17 -9.15 4.66
N HIS A 287 0.71 -9.90 5.62
CA HIS A 287 1.38 -11.17 5.36
C HIS A 287 0.40 -12.35 5.30
N ALA A 288 -0.87 -12.18 5.68
CA ALA A 288 -1.92 -13.18 5.47
C ALA A 288 -2.83 -12.81 4.29
N ALA A 289 -2.25 -12.20 3.24
CA ALA A 289 -2.96 -11.63 2.10
C ALA A 289 -3.91 -12.65 1.44
N THR A 290 -5.20 -12.50 1.71
CA THR A 290 -6.27 -13.37 1.22
C THR A 290 -7.46 -12.48 0.88
N PRO A 291 -8.08 -12.64 -0.31
CA PRO A 291 -9.36 -12.01 -0.57
C PRO A 291 -10.34 -12.38 0.56
N PRO A 292 -10.90 -11.41 1.30
CA PRO A 292 -11.91 -11.72 2.30
C PRO A 292 -13.04 -12.50 1.61
N GLY A 293 -13.46 -13.59 2.23
CA GLY A 293 -14.63 -14.32 1.77
C GLY A 293 -15.86 -13.40 1.81
N VAL A 294 -16.88 -13.71 1.00
CA VAL A 294 -18.10 -12.88 0.89
C VAL A 294 -18.80 -12.60 2.23
N GLU A 295 -18.65 -13.47 3.23
CA GLU A 295 -19.21 -13.29 4.58
C GLU A 295 -18.29 -12.47 5.52
N SER A 296 -17.03 -12.24 5.15
CA SER A 296 -16.03 -11.55 5.96
C SER A 296 -15.66 -10.14 5.48
N ILE A 297 -16.10 -9.71 4.30
CA ILE A 297 -15.80 -8.36 3.78
C ILE A 297 -16.37 -7.29 4.72
N SER A 298 -17.59 -7.50 5.20
CA SER A 298 -18.26 -6.53 6.07
C SER A 298 -17.59 -6.43 7.46
N LYS A 299 -16.98 -7.53 7.94
CA LYS A 299 -16.14 -7.52 9.15
C LYS A 299 -14.87 -6.68 8.96
N VAL A 300 -14.29 -6.69 7.76
CA VAL A 300 -13.13 -5.85 7.43
C VAL A 300 -13.51 -4.37 7.48
N CYS A 301 -14.64 -3.99 6.87
CA CYS A 301 -15.16 -2.62 6.96
C CYS A 301 -15.44 -2.21 8.42
N GLY A 302 -15.99 -3.14 9.22
CA GLY A 302 -16.31 -2.94 10.62
C GLY A 302 -15.12 -2.66 11.54
N ASN A 303 -13.88 -2.98 11.14
CA ASN A 303 -12.69 -2.64 11.93
C ASN A 303 -12.48 -1.12 12.06
N CYS A 304 -12.95 -0.34 11.08
CA CYS A 304 -12.85 1.13 11.08
C CYS A 304 -14.23 1.79 11.16
N HIS A 305 -15.24 1.23 10.51
CA HIS A 305 -16.61 1.72 10.51
C HIS A 305 -17.48 0.99 11.56
N VAL A 306 -16.96 0.87 12.78
CA VAL A 306 -17.53 0.07 13.87
C VAL A 306 -19.01 0.38 14.08
N LEU A 307 -19.35 1.66 14.25
CA LEU A 307 -20.74 2.08 14.51
C LEU A 307 -21.69 1.71 13.37
N ASN A 308 -21.27 1.84 12.11
CA ASN A 308 -22.11 1.47 10.97
C ASN A 308 -22.33 -0.05 10.93
N ALA A 309 -21.27 -0.82 11.19
CA ALA A 309 -21.33 -2.28 11.23
C ALA A 309 -22.22 -2.78 12.39
N GLU A 310 -22.14 -2.15 13.56
CA GLU A 310 -22.98 -2.47 14.72
C GLU A 310 -24.45 -2.16 14.44
N LEU A 311 -24.76 -0.97 13.90
CA LEU A 311 -26.12 -0.59 13.53
C LEU A 311 -26.71 -1.53 12.49
N PHE A 312 -25.93 -1.89 11.47
CA PHE A 312 -26.38 -2.84 10.46
C PHE A 312 -26.59 -4.25 11.05
N SER A 313 -25.69 -4.71 11.91
CA SER A 313 -25.80 -6.00 12.57
C SER A 313 -27.04 -6.10 13.48
N ALA A 314 -27.44 -5.00 14.11
CA ALA A 314 -28.67 -4.90 14.88
C ALA A 314 -29.93 -4.67 14.03
N SER A 315 -29.77 -4.42 12.73
CA SER A 315 -30.88 -4.06 11.84
C SER A 315 -31.76 -5.25 11.44
N PRO A 316 -33.01 -5.00 10.99
CA PRO A 316 -33.86 -6.03 10.42
C PRO A 316 -33.26 -6.71 9.17
N HIS A 317 -32.36 -6.03 8.45
CA HIS A 317 -31.75 -6.58 7.24
C HIS A 317 -30.71 -7.65 7.53
N LYS A 318 -30.10 -7.67 8.72
CA LYS A 318 -29.06 -8.64 9.08
C LYS A 318 -29.52 -10.09 8.86
N LYS A 319 -30.65 -10.45 9.45
CA LYS A 319 -31.24 -11.80 9.33
C LYS A 319 -31.57 -12.17 7.87
N ALA A 320 -32.03 -11.19 7.09
CA ALA A 320 -32.38 -11.41 5.69
C ALA A 320 -31.14 -11.62 4.82
N PHE A 321 -30.06 -10.88 5.07
CA PHE A 321 -28.79 -10.98 4.38
C PHE A 321 -28.09 -12.31 4.70
N ASP A 322 -28.07 -12.71 5.98
CA ASP A 322 -27.51 -14.00 6.41
C ASP A 322 -28.21 -15.18 5.73
N LYS A 323 -29.55 -15.15 5.69
CA LYS A 323 -30.34 -16.21 5.03
C LYS A 323 -30.06 -16.31 3.53
N ARG A 324 -29.82 -15.17 2.87
CA ARG A 324 -29.53 -15.11 1.42
C ARG A 324 -28.05 -15.18 1.09
N LYS A 325 -27.17 -15.26 2.11
CA LYS A 325 -25.71 -15.17 1.98
C LYS A 325 -25.28 -13.95 1.16
N TYR A 326 -25.96 -12.83 1.36
CA TYR A 326 -25.61 -11.60 0.66
C TYR A 326 -24.39 -10.94 1.33
N PRO A 327 -23.40 -10.54 0.51
CA PRO A 327 -22.35 -9.60 0.91
C PRO A 327 -22.97 -8.38 1.62
N GLU A 328 -22.59 -7.98 2.84
CA GLU A 328 -23.38 -6.98 3.60
C GLU A 328 -23.17 -5.54 3.07
N CYS A 329 -22.13 -4.84 3.54
CA CYS A 329 -21.88 -3.44 3.20
C CYS A 329 -21.73 -3.22 1.70
N GLU A 330 -21.03 -4.12 1.03
CA GLU A 330 -20.66 -4.09 -0.38
C GLU A 330 -21.86 -4.25 -1.33
N THR A 331 -22.98 -4.82 -0.87
CA THR A 331 -24.22 -4.85 -1.65
C THR A 331 -24.75 -3.45 -1.93
N CYS A 332 -24.56 -2.53 -0.97
CA CYS A 332 -24.97 -1.13 -1.10
C CYS A 332 -23.80 -0.24 -1.58
N HIS A 333 -22.61 -0.42 -1.01
CA HIS A 333 -21.48 0.51 -1.15
C HIS A 333 -20.44 0.11 -2.17
N LYS A 334 -20.55 -1.07 -2.80
CA LYS A 334 -19.48 -1.70 -3.58
C LYS A 334 -18.22 -1.94 -2.72
N TYR A 335 -17.08 -2.28 -3.34
CA TYR A 335 -15.86 -2.70 -2.61
C TYR A 335 -14.57 -2.02 -3.11
N HIS A 336 -14.21 -2.14 -4.39
CA HIS A 336 -13.01 -1.49 -4.92
C HIS A 336 -13.29 -0.08 -5.46
N ASP A 337 -14.51 0.22 -5.89
CA ASP A 337 -14.96 1.52 -6.40
C ASP A 337 -15.95 2.19 -5.45
N ILE A 338 -15.70 2.09 -4.14
CA ILE A 338 -16.54 2.70 -3.10
C ILE A 338 -16.58 4.22 -3.31
N VAL A 339 -17.78 4.77 -3.45
CA VAL A 339 -18.03 6.20 -3.64
C VAL A 339 -18.36 6.89 -2.34
N THR A 340 -18.29 8.23 -2.32
CA THR A 340 -18.70 9.02 -1.16
C THR A 340 -20.15 8.72 -0.88
N ALA A 341 -20.44 8.29 0.35
CA ALA A 341 -21.81 8.06 0.78
C ALA A 341 -22.55 9.40 0.66
N SER A 342 -23.42 9.53 -0.33
CA SER A 342 -24.19 10.74 -0.62
C SER A 342 -25.67 10.47 -0.42
N ASN A 343 -26.48 11.53 -0.36
CA ASN A 343 -27.92 11.36 -0.12
C ASN A 343 -28.58 10.60 -1.28
N GLU A 344 -28.00 10.65 -2.49
CA GLU A 344 -28.46 9.95 -3.71
C GLU A 344 -28.50 8.42 -3.56
N LEU A 345 -27.72 7.86 -2.63
CA LEU A 345 -27.78 6.44 -2.31
C LEU A 345 -29.05 6.07 -1.54
N LEU A 346 -29.67 7.01 -0.82
CA LEU A 346 -30.87 6.80 -0.04
C LEU A 346 -32.14 7.03 -0.88
N GLY A 347 -33.13 6.15 -0.72
CA GLY A 347 -34.43 6.29 -1.38
C GLY A 347 -34.66 5.26 -2.48
N VAL A 348 -35.40 5.66 -3.51
CA VAL A 348 -35.88 4.78 -4.58
C VAL A 348 -35.66 5.36 -5.98
N SER A 349 -34.81 6.40 -6.10
CA SER A 349 -34.35 6.89 -7.40
C SER A 349 -33.47 5.84 -8.10
N LYS A 350 -33.15 6.09 -9.37
CA LYS A 350 -32.33 5.18 -10.17
C LYS A 350 -30.95 4.91 -9.56
N GLU A 351 -30.39 5.92 -8.87
CA GLU A 351 -29.09 5.87 -8.22
C GLU A 351 -29.15 5.29 -6.80
N ALA A 352 -30.35 5.20 -6.22
CA ALA A 352 -30.55 4.76 -4.85
C ALA A 352 -30.37 3.24 -4.68
N VAL A 353 -29.77 2.84 -3.56
CA VAL A 353 -29.44 1.43 -3.31
C VAL A 353 -30.65 0.64 -2.83
N CYS A 354 -31.59 1.27 -2.13
CA CYS A 354 -32.78 0.58 -1.60
C CYS A 354 -33.71 0.13 -2.73
N GLY A 355 -33.83 0.96 -3.78
CA GLY A 355 -34.66 0.69 -4.97
C GLY A 355 -34.25 -0.55 -5.76
N LYS A 356 -33.01 -1.04 -5.59
CA LYS A 356 -32.53 -2.28 -6.23
C LYS A 356 -33.26 -3.53 -5.73
N CYS A 357 -33.77 -3.51 -4.50
CA CYS A 357 -34.45 -4.64 -3.86
C CYS A 357 -35.90 -4.33 -3.47
N HIS A 358 -36.21 -3.06 -3.21
CA HIS A 358 -37.54 -2.60 -2.85
C HIS A 358 -38.18 -1.88 -4.02
N ASN A 359 -39.20 -2.50 -4.62
CA ASN A 359 -39.98 -1.92 -5.70
C ASN A 359 -41.45 -1.75 -5.27
N ALA A 360 -42.18 -0.92 -6.02
CA ALA A 360 -43.57 -0.58 -5.71
C ALA A 360 -44.55 -1.77 -5.85
N ALA A 361 -44.19 -2.80 -6.62
CA ALA A 361 -45.06 -3.93 -6.94
C ALA A 361 -44.98 -5.07 -5.91
N GLU A 362 -43.77 -5.44 -5.48
CA GLU A 362 -43.51 -6.62 -4.64
C GLU A 362 -43.20 -6.26 -3.19
N ASN A 363 -42.51 -5.14 -2.95
CA ASN A 363 -41.97 -4.77 -1.64
C ASN A 363 -42.40 -3.36 -1.22
N LYS A 364 -43.71 -3.08 -1.33
CA LYS A 364 -44.30 -1.76 -1.11
C LYS A 364 -43.91 -1.12 0.23
N LYS A 365 -43.86 -1.89 1.32
CA LYS A 365 -43.51 -1.35 2.65
C LYS A 365 -42.08 -0.79 2.70
N GLY A 366 -41.10 -1.53 2.19
CA GLY A 366 -39.70 -1.08 2.15
C GLY A 366 -39.51 0.09 1.18
N PHE A 367 -40.21 0.06 0.05
CA PHE A 367 -40.21 1.15 -0.93
C PHE A 367 -40.71 2.47 -0.33
N GLU A 368 -41.85 2.45 0.37
CA GLU A 368 -42.40 3.64 1.02
C GLU A 368 -41.52 4.16 2.15
N ILE A 369 -40.92 3.27 2.96
CA ILE A 369 -39.99 3.68 4.02
C ILE A 369 -38.76 4.38 3.42
N ALA A 370 -38.14 3.79 2.39
CA ALA A 370 -36.97 4.39 1.75
C ALA A 370 -37.30 5.78 1.16
N LYS A 371 -38.47 5.93 0.51
CA LYS A 371 -38.95 7.21 -0.01
C LYS A 371 -39.15 8.24 1.11
N LYS A 372 -39.78 7.86 2.24
CA LYS A 372 -39.95 8.74 3.40
C LYS A 372 -38.63 9.16 4.01
N MET A 373 -37.67 8.24 4.17
CA MET A 373 -36.34 8.56 4.67
C MET A 373 -35.62 9.57 3.78
N ARG A 374 -35.72 9.42 2.45
CA ARG A 374 -35.15 10.38 1.49
C ARG A 374 -35.80 11.76 1.60
N ASN A 375 -37.13 11.83 1.64
CA ASN A 375 -37.83 13.10 1.80
C ASN A 375 -37.47 13.81 3.10
N LEU A 376 -37.33 13.06 4.21
CA LEU A 376 -36.95 13.61 5.51
C LEU A 376 -35.54 14.23 5.48
N ILE A 377 -34.56 13.56 4.87
CA ILE A 377 -33.19 14.10 4.81
C ILE A 377 -33.09 15.31 3.87
N ASP A 378 -33.81 15.30 2.75
CA ASP A 378 -33.86 16.43 1.83
C ASP A 378 -34.51 17.65 2.48
N ASN A 379 -35.59 17.43 3.25
CA ASN A 379 -36.22 18.49 4.02
C ASN A 379 -35.24 19.08 5.06
N LEU A 380 -34.54 18.22 5.82
CA LEU A 380 -33.55 18.69 6.78
C LEU A 380 -32.43 19.52 6.13
N GLU A 381 -31.88 19.06 4.99
CA GLU A 381 -30.85 19.82 4.27
C GLU A 381 -31.39 21.19 3.82
N SER A 382 -32.58 21.22 3.22
CA SER A 382 -33.23 22.48 2.81
C SER A 382 -33.43 23.44 3.99
N GLU A 383 -33.87 22.92 5.14
CA GLU A 383 -34.12 23.71 6.34
C GLU A 383 -32.83 24.23 6.99
N ILE A 384 -31.75 23.44 6.95
CA ILE A 384 -30.41 23.89 7.37
C ILE A 384 -29.91 25.01 6.44
N THR A 385 -30.08 24.87 5.12
CA THR A 385 -29.69 25.90 4.15
C THR A 385 -30.48 27.19 4.36
N ALA A 386 -31.81 27.09 4.55
CA ALA A 386 -32.66 28.25 4.84
C ALA A 386 -32.26 28.95 6.15
N ALA A 387 -32.07 28.18 7.23
CA ALA A 387 -31.62 28.70 8.52
C ALA A 387 -30.27 29.40 8.41
N LYS A 388 -29.31 28.82 7.69
CA LYS A 388 -27.99 29.42 7.42
C LYS A 388 -28.12 30.76 6.69
N SER A 389 -28.93 30.81 5.62
CA SER A 389 -29.13 32.04 4.85
C SER A 389 -29.73 33.16 5.70
N MET A 390 -30.67 32.84 6.60
CA MET A 390 -31.27 33.84 7.51
C MET A 390 -30.26 34.36 8.54
N VAL A 391 -29.41 33.49 9.07
CA VAL A 391 -28.34 33.89 10.00
C VAL A 391 -27.32 34.79 9.29
N GLU A 392 -26.93 34.45 8.06
CA GLU A 392 -26.03 35.28 7.25
C GLU A 392 -26.65 36.64 6.92
N GLU A 393 -27.95 36.70 6.62
CA GLU A 393 -28.67 37.96 6.42
C GLU A 393 -28.66 38.83 7.69
N ALA A 394 -28.97 38.25 8.85
CA ALA A 394 -28.96 38.95 10.13
C ALA A 394 -27.55 39.50 10.46
N GLU A 395 -26.51 38.73 10.20
CA GLU A 395 -25.11 39.14 10.38
C GLU A 395 -24.73 40.29 9.44
N GLN A 396 -25.10 40.23 8.15
CA GLN A 396 -24.85 41.31 7.19
C GLN A 396 -25.55 42.62 7.59
N LYS A 397 -26.67 42.54 8.32
CA LYS A 397 -27.36 43.70 8.90
C LYS A 397 -26.73 44.21 10.21
N GLY A 398 -25.62 43.62 10.66
CA GLY A 398 -24.89 44.01 11.86
C GLY A 398 -25.56 43.55 13.17
N MET A 399 -26.41 42.53 13.12
CA MET A 399 -27.06 41.98 14.31
C MET A 399 -26.18 40.94 15.00
N GLU A 400 -26.34 40.81 16.32
CA GLU A 400 -25.70 39.75 17.11
C GLU A 400 -26.38 38.41 16.77
N VAL A 401 -25.59 37.41 16.36
CA VAL A 401 -26.06 36.11 15.88
C VAL A 401 -25.23 34.91 16.38
N SER A 402 -24.37 35.11 17.39
CA SER A 402 -23.46 34.08 17.86
C SER A 402 -24.20 32.84 18.38
N ASP A 403 -25.31 33.07 19.09
CA ASP A 403 -26.18 32.00 19.61
C ASP A 403 -26.85 31.21 18.47
N ALA A 404 -27.36 31.91 17.45
CA ALA A 404 -27.98 31.28 16.29
C ALA A 404 -26.95 30.44 15.50
N LYS A 405 -25.73 30.94 15.35
CA LYS A 405 -24.61 30.19 14.73
C LYS A 405 -24.22 28.96 15.56
N PHE A 406 -24.22 29.07 16.88
CA PHE A 406 -23.96 27.94 17.76
C PHE A 406 -25.03 26.86 17.61
N LYS A 407 -26.31 27.22 17.65
CA LYS A 407 -27.45 26.29 17.48
C LYS A 407 -27.51 25.68 16.08
N LEU A 408 -27.03 26.38 15.05
CA LEU A 408 -26.88 25.80 13.71
C LEU A 408 -25.91 24.62 13.70
N ARG A 409 -24.95 24.53 14.64
CA ARG A 409 -24.09 23.36 14.80
C ARG A 409 -24.88 22.12 15.23
N ASP A 410 -25.90 22.27 16.08
CA ASP A 410 -26.76 21.16 16.50
C ASP A 410 -27.54 20.57 15.33
N ALA A 411 -28.06 21.43 14.44
CA ALA A 411 -28.73 20.98 13.22
C ALA A 411 -27.77 20.23 12.28
N ASN A 412 -26.54 20.73 12.12
CA ASN A 412 -25.50 20.05 11.35
C ASN A 412 -25.06 18.72 11.99
N GLN A 413 -24.99 18.67 13.32
CA GLN A 413 -24.69 17.45 14.06
C GLN A 413 -25.80 16.40 13.87
N ALA A 414 -27.06 16.80 13.98
CA ALA A 414 -28.21 15.91 13.70
C ALA A 414 -28.19 15.40 12.25
N ARG A 415 -27.75 16.22 11.30
CA ARG A 415 -27.55 15.80 9.91
C ARG A 415 -26.44 14.75 9.76
N LEU A 416 -25.34 14.89 10.50
CA LEU A 416 -24.28 13.88 10.49
C LEU A 416 -24.75 12.57 11.16
N GLU A 417 -25.42 12.68 12.31
CA GLU A 417 -26.00 11.54 13.03
C GLU A 417 -27.02 10.79 12.18
N SER A 418 -27.86 11.49 11.41
CA SER A 418 -28.86 10.85 10.56
C SER A 418 -28.24 10.00 9.46
N ARG A 419 -27.11 10.44 8.86
CA ARG A 419 -26.36 9.66 7.85
C ARG A 419 -25.87 8.33 8.41
N THR A 420 -25.40 8.33 9.65
CA THR A 420 -25.01 7.09 10.35
C THR A 420 -26.25 6.25 10.67
N MET A 421 -27.33 6.87 11.14
CA MET A 421 -28.56 6.20 11.55
C MET A 421 -29.26 5.43 10.41
N VAL A 422 -29.00 5.79 9.14
CA VAL A 422 -29.48 5.00 7.98
C VAL A 422 -29.11 3.52 8.09
N HIS A 423 -27.95 3.19 8.67
CA HIS A 423 -27.48 1.80 8.82
C HIS A 423 -28.28 0.98 9.85
N SER A 424 -29.05 1.63 10.74
CA SER A 424 -29.99 0.91 11.61
C SER A 424 -31.17 0.32 10.84
N ILE A 425 -31.45 0.90 9.66
CA ILE A 425 -32.58 0.58 8.79
C ILE A 425 -33.90 0.54 9.57
N ASP A 426 -34.01 1.48 10.51
CA ASP A 426 -35.15 1.70 11.38
C ASP A 426 -35.65 3.13 11.16
N TYR A 427 -36.85 3.23 10.57
CA TYR A 427 -37.46 4.51 10.26
C TYR A 427 -37.69 5.36 11.50
N GLN A 428 -38.12 4.77 12.63
CA GLN A 428 -38.48 5.53 13.82
C GLN A 428 -37.25 6.17 14.45
N LYS A 429 -36.15 5.41 14.56
CA LYS A 429 -34.87 5.94 15.06
C LYS A 429 -34.31 7.03 14.13
N PHE A 430 -34.42 6.83 12.82
CA PHE A 430 -33.99 7.82 11.85
C PHE A 430 -34.83 9.12 11.92
N GLU A 431 -36.15 8.99 11.95
CA GLU A 431 -37.08 10.11 12.08
C GLU A 431 -36.89 10.86 13.40
N GLU A 432 -36.61 10.18 14.50
CA GLU A 432 -36.32 10.82 15.78
C GLU A 432 -35.12 11.77 15.68
N ILE A 433 -34.01 11.33 15.08
CA ILE A 433 -32.83 12.17 14.88
C ILE A 433 -33.14 13.35 13.95
N VAL A 434 -33.76 13.09 12.80
CA VAL A 434 -34.02 14.13 11.80
C VAL A 434 -35.04 15.15 12.30
N SER A 435 -36.17 14.70 12.83
CA SER A 435 -37.29 15.56 13.20
C SER A 435 -37.09 16.22 14.55
N ARG A 436 -36.70 15.46 15.59
CA ARG A 436 -36.58 16.04 16.95
C ARG A 436 -35.28 16.79 17.15
N LYS A 437 -34.15 16.29 16.64
CA LYS A 437 -32.88 17.01 16.81
C LYS A 437 -32.65 18.01 15.68
N GLY A 438 -32.73 17.55 14.43
CA GLY A 438 -32.42 18.37 13.26
C GLY A 438 -33.42 19.50 13.01
N LEU A 439 -34.66 19.15 12.66
CA LEU A 439 -35.66 20.14 12.26
C LEU A 439 -36.02 21.10 13.40
N GLN A 440 -36.14 20.62 14.65
CA GLN A 440 -36.37 21.52 15.79
C GLN A 440 -35.20 22.50 16.00
N ALA A 441 -33.95 22.07 15.85
CA ALA A 441 -32.81 22.97 15.90
C ALA A 441 -32.87 24.02 14.79
N THR A 442 -33.21 23.63 13.55
CA THR A 442 -33.37 24.60 12.44
C THR A 442 -34.49 25.60 12.71
N THR A 443 -35.61 25.19 13.30
CA THR A 443 -36.71 26.10 13.64
C THR A 443 -36.26 27.14 14.66
N ARG A 444 -35.57 26.73 15.73
CA ARG A 444 -35.03 27.67 16.75
C ARG A 444 -34.05 28.67 16.13
N VAL A 445 -33.14 28.20 15.27
CA VAL A 445 -32.18 29.06 14.57
C VAL A 445 -32.90 30.09 13.68
N LYS A 446 -33.92 29.66 12.92
CA LYS A 446 -34.71 30.57 12.07
C LYS A 446 -35.48 31.60 12.90
N GLU A 447 -36.07 31.19 14.02
CA GLU A 447 -36.78 32.10 14.93
C GLU A 447 -35.85 33.18 15.50
N GLU A 448 -34.64 32.80 15.93
CA GLU A 448 -33.64 33.74 16.44
C GLU A 448 -33.10 34.67 15.35
N ALA A 449 -32.77 34.12 14.17
CA ALA A 449 -32.32 34.92 13.04
C ALA A 449 -33.41 35.91 12.60
N ARG A 450 -34.68 35.47 12.57
CA ARG A 450 -35.82 36.34 12.26
C ARG A 450 -35.99 37.42 13.32
N SER A 451 -35.93 37.08 14.60
CA SER A 451 -35.99 38.06 15.69
C SER A 451 -34.87 39.10 15.59
N ALA A 452 -33.66 38.67 15.22
CA ALA A 452 -32.54 39.58 14.97
C ALA A 452 -32.83 40.53 13.79
N ILE A 453 -33.34 40.01 12.67
CA ILE A 453 -33.72 40.83 11.50
C ILE A 453 -34.85 41.80 11.86
N ASP A 454 -35.87 41.36 12.60
CA ASP A 454 -36.98 42.21 13.02
C ASP A 454 -36.49 43.32 13.98
N ASN A 455 -35.56 42.99 14.89
CA ASN A 455 -34.90 43.96 15.77
C ASN A 455 -34.08 45.00 15.00
N TYR A 456 -33.43 44.62 13.90
CA TYR A 456 -32.76 45.58 13.02
C TYR A 456 -33.73 46.64 12.49
N PHE A 457 -34.87 46.21 11.94
CA PHE A 457 -35.88 47.13 11.41
C PHE A 457 -36.50 47.98 12.52
N PHE A 458 -36.81 47.37 13.67
CA PHE A 458 -37.33 48.10 14.83
C PHE A 458 -36.39 49.22 15.28
N ARG A 459 -35.08 48.95 15.42
CA ARG A 459 -34.07 49.96 15.79
C ARG A 459 -33.98 51.08 14.76
N ARG A 460 -34.09 50.77 13.47
CA ARG A 460 -34.00 51.76 12.38
C ARG A 460 -35.23 52.66 12.32
N TYR A 461 -36.43 52.10 12.46
CA TYR A 461 -37.66 52.89 12.55
C TYR A 461 -37.71 53.72 13.84
N GLY A 462 -37.32 53.14 14.97
CA GLY A 462 -37.26 53.85 16.26
C GLY A 462 -36.26 55.02 16.24
N LEU A 463 -35.10 54.85 15.60
CA LEU A 463 -34.14 55.94 15.39
C LEU A 463 -34.74 57.05 14.50
N LEU A 464 -35.40 56.68 13.41
CA LEU A 464 -36.03 57.65 12.49
C LEU A 464 -37.11 58.47 13.21
N VAL A 465 -37.98 57.81 13.99
CA VAL A 465 -39.02 58.49 14.79
C VAL A 465 -38.37 59.41 15.83
N SER A 466 -37.36 58.92 16.56
CA SER A 466 -36.63 59.73 17.54
C SER A 466 -35.96 60.95 16.92
N VAL A 467 -35.33 60.80 15.74
CA VAL A 467 -34.71 61.91 15.00
C VAL A 467 -35.76 62.93 14.58
N ILE A 468 -36.92 62.50 14.07
CA ILE A 468 -38.02 63.41 13.71
C ILE A 468 -38.50 64.22 14.92
N ILE A 469 -38.73 63.56 16.06
CA ILE A 469 -39.17 64.24 17.29
C ILE A 469 -38.12 65.25 17.75
N MET A 470 -36.84 64.85 17.78
CA MET A 470 -35.73 65.72 18.16
C MET A 470 -35.56 66.91 17.21
N SER A 471 -35.69 66.70 15.90
CA SER A 471 -35.64 67.76 14.89
C SER A 471 -36.81 68.74 15.01
N MET A 472 -38.03 68.25 15.27
CA MET A 472 -39.18 69.11 15.54
C MET A 472 -38.97 69.97 16.79
N LEU A 473 -38.44 69.36 17.86
CA LEU A 473 -38.17 70.05 19.11
C LEU A 473 -37.07 71.11 18.95
N ALA A 474 -35.98 70.78 18.23
CA ALA A 474 -34.92 71.71 17.89
C ALA A 474 -35.43 72.88 17.02
N PHE A 475 -36.30 72.60 16.05
CA PHE A 475 -36.91 73.64 15.21
C PHE A 475 -37.85 74.56 16.01
N ALA A 476 -38.65 74.00 16.92
CA ALA A 476 -39.50 74.78 17.81
C ALA A 476 -38.66 75.70 18.72
N LEU A 477 -37.55 75.18 19.28
CA LEU A 477 -36.59 75.96 20.07
C LEU A 477 -35.96 77.08 19.24
N PHE A 478 -35.56 76.81 18.00
CA PHE A 478 -35.02 77.81 17.08
C PHE A 478 -36.03 78.93 16.80
N LEU A 479 -37.29 78.59 16.51
CA LEU A 479 -38.36 79.57 16.30
C LEU A 479 -38.62 80.42 17.56
N TYR A 480 -38.57 79.78 18.74
CA TYR A 480 -38.76 80.47 20.02
C TYR A 480 -37.63 81.49 20.29
N ILE A 481 -36.37 81.10 20.08
CA ILE A 481 -35.21 81.99 20.22
C ILE A 481 -35.33 83.18 19.26
N LYS A 482 -35.65 82.93 17.98
CA LYS A 482 -35.83 83.98 16.97
C LYS A 482 -36.96 84.97 17.32
N ASN A 483 -38.02 84.49 17.98
CA ASN A 483 -39.11 85.35 18.46
C ASN A 483 -38.67 86.24 19.63
N ILE A 484 -37.82 85.73 20.53
CA ILE A 484 -37.23 86.54 21.62
C ILE A 484 -36.30 87.61 21.05
N GLU A 485 -35.44 87.26 20.09
CA GLU A 485 -34.53 88.22 19.44
C GLU A 485 -35.27 89.33 18.69
N ARG A 486 -36.43 89.03 18.09
CA ARG A 486 -37.28 90.04 17.42
C ARG A 486 -38.02 90.99 18.38
N LYS A 487 -38.13 90.64 19.66
CA LYS A 487 -38.83 91.42 20.69
C LYS A 487 -37.88 92.29 21.54
N LYS A 488 -36.56 92.17 21.32
CA LYS A 488 -35.56 93.17 21.72
C LYS A 488 -35.37 94.15 20.58
#